data_AF-A0A0H5QFZ2-F1
#
_entry.id   AF-A0A0H5QFZ2-F1
#
_cell.length_a   1.000
_cell.length_b   1.000
_cell.length_c   1.000
_cell.angle_alpha   90.00
_cell.angle_beta   90.00
_cell.angle_gamma   90.00
#
_symmetry.space_group_name_H-M   'P 1'
#
loop_
_entity.id
_entity.type
_entity.pdbx_description
1 polymer ?
#
loop_
_entity_poly.entity_id
_entity_poly.type
_entity_poly.pdbx_seq_one_letter_code
_entity_poly.pdbx_strand_id
1 'polypeptide(L)'
;MLGRLSAMMQTHNSSVTPSEDIFEPVLTSVIDPIFELCAAMTVNRNASESSVLHLNVLTRVQNTLWPFAFASKRNDGLLKLRDEYLQTLIKHQSDSILQRVGLADIQQLSHQFNESEHKDVPLSEMPGMNASSIRNIVKEFYKTLFSLGTIDLPECERLVLPQLRMAARDGVAQALNQSYQSLYCAIKDPKSGYADPDVILEYSPSDVSTLLDTSVNT
;
A
#
# COMPACT_ATOMS: atom_id res chain seq x y z
N MET A 1 -17.61 -6.64 -23.88
CA MET A 1 -16.83 -7.90 -23.92
C MET A 1 -17.17 -8.82 -22.75
N LEU A 2 -17.09 -8.36 -21.50
CA LEU A 2 -17.41 -9.19 -20.30
C LEU A 2 -18.81 -9.81 -20.31
N GLY A 3 -19.85 -9.11 -20.78
CA GLY A 3 -21.20 -9.68 -20.90
C GLY A 3 -21.28 -10.87 -21.87
N ARG A 4 -20.50 -10.86 -22.96
CA ARG A 4 -20.41 -12.00 -23.88
C ARG A 4 -19.63 -13.15 -23.27
N LEU A 5 -18.55 -12.84 -22.54
CA LEU A 5 -17.76 -13.84 -21.80
C LEU A 5 -18.65 -14.57 -20.79
N SER A 6 -19.44 -13.84 -19.99
CA SER A 6 -20.39 -14.43 -19.03
C SER A 6 -21.38 -15.40 -19.69
N ALA A 7 -21.93 -15.05 -20.87
CA ALA A 7 -22.83 -15.94 -21.60
C ALA A 7 -22.14 -17.22 -22.11
N MET A 8 -20.89 -17.10 -22.59
CA MET A 8 -20.08 -18.26 -23.00
C MET A 8 -19.76 -19.16 -21.80
N MET A 9 -19.40 -18.56 -20.65
CA MET A 9 -19.15 -19.29 -19.41
C MET A 9 -20.42 -19.99 -18.90
N GLN A 10 -21.59 -19.36 -18.99
CA GLN A 10 -22.86 -19.99 -18.62
C GLN A 10 -23.17 -21.23 -19.46
N THR A 11 -22.90 -21.15 -20.77
CA THR A 11 -23.09 -22.26 -21.70
C THR A 11 -22.12 -23.41 -21.35
N HIS A 12 -20.85 -23.10 -21.13
CA HIS A 12 -19.83 -24.09 -20.75
C HIS A 12 -20.11 -24.72 -19.38
N ASN A 13 -20.56 -23.93 -18.42
CA ASN A 13 -20.92 -24.38 -17.08
C ASN A 13 -22.10 -25.36 -17.08
N SER A 14 -22.95 -25.31 -18.11
CA SER A 14 -24.07 -26.23 -18.30
C SER A 14 -23.67 -27.52 -19.04
N SER A 15 -22.40 -27.66 -19.44
CA SER A 15 -21.90 -28.86 -20.10
C SER A 15 -21.74 -30.04 -19.13
N VAL A 16 -21.53 -31.24 -19.68
CA VAL A 16 -21.41 -32.48 -18.89
C VAL A 16 -20.14 -32.49 -18.01
N THR A 17 -19.08 -31.79 -18.44
CA THR A 17 -17.80 -31.71 -17.70
C THR A 17 -17.20 -30.31 -17.85
N PRO A 18 -17.68 -29.30 -17.10
CA PRO A 18 -17.10 -27.97 -17.11
C PRO A 18 -15.68 -28.02 -16.52
N SER A 19 -14.70 -27.61 -17.32
CA SER A 19 -13.29 -27.56 -16.93
C SER A 19 -12.65 -26.25 -17.38
N GLU A 20 -11.80 -25.66 -16.53
CA GLU A 20 -10.99 -24.49 -16.87
C GLU A 20 -10.07 -24.78 -18.03
N ASP A 21 -9.39 -25.92 -18.05
CA ASP A 21 -8.33 -26.20 -19.02
C ASP A 21 -8.86 -26.20 -20.46
N ILE A 22 -10.13 -26.58 -20.65
CA ILE A 22 -10.83 -26.53 -21.95
C ILE A 22 -11.20 -25.09 -22.31
N PHE A 23 -11.56 -24.27 -21.33
CA PHE A 23 -12.07 -22.93 -21.51
C PHE A 23 -10.99 -21.83 -21.43
N GLU A 24 -9.79 -22.17 -20.94
CA GLU A 24 -8.68 -21.25 -20.72
C GLU A 24 -8.32 -20.44 -21.98
N PRO A 25 -8.25 -21.01 -23.19
CA PRO A 25 -7.98 -20.21 -24.40
C PRO A 25 -9.00 -19.08 -24.62
N VAL A 26 -10.26 -19.30 -24.22
CA VAL A 26 -11.32 -18.27 -24.27
C VAL A 26 -11.11 -17.23 -23.17
N LEU A 27 -10.73 -17.65 -21.96
CA LEU A 27 -10.38 -16.73 -20.87
C LEU A 27 -9.19 -15.86 -21.25
N THR A 28 -8.08 -16.46 -21.68
CA THR A 28 -6.87 -15.77 -22.15
C THR A 28 -7.18 -14.76 -23.25
N SER A 29 -7.87 -15.20 -24.32
CA SER A 29 -8.14 -14.33 -25.48
C SER A 29 -9.09 -13.15 -25.20
N VAL A 30 -9.85 -13.19 -24.11
CA VAL A 30 -10.75 -12.09 -23.72
C VAL A 30 -10.15 -11.25 -22.60
N ILE A 31 -9.51 -11.87 -21.62
CA ILE A 31 -9.05 -11.21 -20.39
C ILE A 31 -7.69 -10.53 -20.61
N ASP A 32 -6.74 -11.20 -21.26
CA ASP A 32 -5.38 -10.67 -21.40
C ASP A 32 -5.33 -9.36 -22.21
N PRO A 33 -6.06 -9.22 -23.34
CA PRO A 33 -6.09 -7.95 -24.08
C PRO A 33 -6.66 -6.78 -23.28
N ILE A 34 -7.54 -7.03 -22.30
CA ILE A 34 -8.06 -5.98 -21.41
C ILE A 34 -6.92 -5.44 -20.56
N PHE A 35 -6.05 -6.31 -20.04
CA PHE A 35 -4.90 -5.91 -19.22
C PHE A 35 -3.79 -5.27 -20.06
N GLU A 36 -3.51 -5.79 -21.25
CA GLU A 36 -2.57 -5.16 -22.19
C GLU A 36 -2.99 -3.73 -22.54
N LEU A 37 -4.29 -3.51 -22.77
CA LEU A 37 -4.84 -2.17 -22.99
C LEU A 37 -4.68 -1.27 -21.75
N CYS A 38 -4.94 -1.80 -20.55
CA CYS A 38 -4.77 -1.04 -19.31
C CYS A 38 -3.30 -0.63 -19.09
N ALA A 39 -2.36 -1.53 -19.38
CA ALA A 39 -0.92 -1.25 -19.32
C ALA A 39 -0.55 -0.13 -20.32
N ALA A 40 -1.04 -0.20 -21.56
CA ALA A 40 -0.81 0.85 -22.55
C ALA A 40 -1.39 2.21 -22.14
N MET A 41 -2.58 2.23 -21.50
CA MET A 41 -3.23 3.46 -21.03
C MET A 41 -2.53 4.12 -19.82
N THR A 42 -1.67 3.38 -19.12
CA THR A 42 -1.03 3.82 -17.87
C THR A 42 0.46 4.12 -18.02
N VAL A 43 1.02 3.99 -19.22
CA VAL A 43 2.47 4.14 -19.48
C VAL A 43 3.05 5.49 -19.03
N ASN A 44 2.25 6.56 -19.05
CA ASN A 44 2.64 7.92 -18.64
C ASN A 44 1.99 8.37 -17.33
N ARG A 45 1.37 7.46 -16.58
CA ARG A 45 0.73 7.76 -15.30
C ARG A 45 1.64 7.41 -14.15
N ASN A 46 1.43 8.04 -13.00
CA ASN A 46 2.09 7.60 -11.79
C ASN A 46 1.56 6.21 -11.37
N ALA A 47 2.35 5.50 -10.58
CA ALA A 47 2.03 4.13 -10.19
C ALA A 47 0.75 4.01 -9.34
N SER A 48 0.38 5.04 -8.57
CA SER A 48 -0.89 5.07 -7.83
C SER A 48 -2.09 5.06 -8.77
N GLU A 49 -2.10 5.95 -9.77
CA GLU A 49 -3.17 6.02 -10.76
C GLU A 49 -3.27 4.73 -11.58
N SER A 50 -2.12 4.16 -11.96
CA SER A 50 -2.07 2.87 -12.64
C SER A 50 -2.68 1.77 -11.78
N SER A 51 -2.32 1.70 -10.50
CA SER A 51 -2.82 0.70 -9.57
C SER A 51 -4.34 0.81 -9.39
N VAL A 52 -4.89 2.02 -9.27
CA VAL A 52 -6.34 2.25 -9.17
C VAL A 52 -7.08 1.72 -10.40
N LEU A 53 -6.58 1.99 -11.61
CA LEU A 53 -7.19 1.48 -12.84
C LEU A 53 -7.20 -0.06 -12.85
N HIS A 54 -6.04 -0.68 -12.57
CA HIS A 54 -5.92 -2.14 -12.57
C HIS A 54 -6.82 -2.78 -11.51
N LEU A 55 -6.86 -2.26 -10.29
CA LEU A 55 -7.74 -2.74 -9.21
C LEU A 55 -9.24 -2.68 -9.61
N ASN A 56 -9.64 -1.58 -10.24
CA ASN A 56 -11.02 -1.40 -10.71
C ASN A 56 -11.38 -2.36 -11.85
N VAL A 57 -10.44 -2.63 -12.77
CA VAL A 57 -10.63 -3.59 -13.87
C VAL A 57 -10.64 -5.02 -13.36
N LEU A 58 -9.69 -5.38 -12.50
CA LEU A 58 -9.60 -6.70 -11.86
C LEU A 58 -10.90 -7.04 -11.13
N THR A 59 -11.43 -6.10 -10.33
CA THR A 59 -12.71 -6.28 -9.64
C THR A 59 -13.85 -6.63 -10.62
N ARG A 60 -13.92 -5.95 -11.77
CA ARG A 60 -14.97 -6.20 -12.77
C ARG A 60 -14.82 -7.55 -13.47
N VAL A 61 -13.59 -7.93 -13.79
CA VAL A 61 -13.29 -9.24 -14.39
C VAL A 61 -13.62 -10.34 -13.38
N GLN A 62 -13.16 -10.23 -12.13
CA GLN A 62 -13.44 -11.19 -11.07
C GLN A 62 -14.93 -11.37 -10.80
N ASN A 63 -15.70 -10.28 -10.75
CA ASN A 63 -17.16 -10.38 -10.61
C ASN A 63 -17.84 -11.13 -11.77
N THR A 64 -17.21 -11.18 -12.94
CA THR A 64 -17.69 -11.95 -14.09
C THR A 64 -17.36 -13.44 -13.95
N LEU A 65 -16.21 -13.77 -13.36
CA LEU A 65 -15.72 -15.15 -13.22
C LEU A 65 -16.26 -15.85 -11.97
N TRP A 66 -16.47 -15.10 -10.88
CA TRP A 66 -16.85 -15.60 -9.55
C TRP A 66 -18.02 -16.60 -9.53
N PRO A 67 -19.10 -16.43 -10.34
CA PRO A 67 -20.21 -17.38 -10.33
C PRO A 67 -19.87 -18.78 -10.86
N PHE A 68 -18.72 -18.95 -11.51
CA PHE A 68 -18.36 -20.16 -12.24
C PHE A 68 -17.22 -20.90 -11.55
N ALA A 69 -17.55 -21.98 -10.83
CA ALA A 69 -16.57 -22.78 -10.09
C ALA A 69 -15.44 -23.34 -10.97
N PHE A 70 -15.73 -23.64 -12.24
CA PHE A 70 -14.71 -24.14 -13.17
C PHE A 70 -13.62 -23.10 -13.46
N ALA A 71 -13.85 -21.80 -13.23
CA ALA A 71 -12.91 -20.71 -13.51
C ALA A 71 -12.12 -20.27 -12.26
N SER A 72 -12.05 -21.12 -11.23
CA SER A 72 -11.44 -20.79 -9.94
C SER A 72 -9.95 -20.51 -10.04
N LYS A 73 -9.21 -21.29 -10.84
CA LYS A 73 -7.75 -21.14 -10.97
C LYS A 73 -7.41 -19.83 -11.68
N ARG A 74 -8.19 -19.43 -12.69
CA ARG A 74 -8.06 -18.11 -13.31
C ARG A 74 -8.40 -17.01 -12.32
N ASN A 75 -9.47 -17.17 -11.54
CA ASN A 75 -9.86 -16.20 -10.52
C ASN A 75 -8.79 -16.03 -9.43
N ASP A 76 -8.14 -17.12 -9.00
CA ASP A 76 -7.04 -17.09 -8.03
C ASP A 76 -5.82 -16.33 -8.55
N GLY A 77 -5.48 -16.50 -9.83
CA GLY A 77 -4.42 -15.70 -10.48
C GLY A 77 -4.74 -14.21 -10.46
N LEU A 78 -5.98 -13.84 -10.76
CA LEU A 78 -6.44 -12.44 -10.73
C LEU A 78 -6.48 -11.87 -9.30
N LEU A 79 -6.78 -12.70 -8.29
CA LEU A 79 -6.76 -12.30 -6.88
C LEU A 79 -5.33 -11.92 -6.46
N LYS A 80 -4.33 -12.75 -6.80
CA LYS A 80 -2.92 -12.44 -6.52
C LYS A 80 -2.49 -11.13 -7.17
N LEU A 81 -2.81 -10.95 -8.45
CA LEU A 81 -2.47 -9.72 -9.17
C LEU A 81 -3.16 -8.49 -8.56
N ARG A 82 -4.41 -8.62 -8.09
CA ARG A 82 -5.12 -7.55 -7.37
C ARG A 82 -4.40 -7.19 -6.08
N ASP A 83 -3.96 -8.18 -5.32
CA ASP A 83 -3.26 -7.94 -4.07
C ASP A 83 -1.91 -7.24 -4.32
N GLU A 84 -1.19 -7.58 -5.39
CA GLU A 84 0.04 -6.89 -5.81
C GLU A 84 -0.19 -5.39 -6.14
N TYR A 85 -1.24 -5.08 -6.91
CA TYR A 85 -1.59 -3.67 -7.19
C TYR A 85 -2.06 -2.93 -5.94
N LEU A 86 -2.76 -3.61 -5.02
CA LEU A 86 -3.16 -3.02 -3.75
C LEU A 86 -1.93 -2.65 -2.91
N GLN A 87 -0.95 -3.54 -2.80
CA GLN A 87 0.31 -3.25 -2.12
C GLN A 87 1.09 -2.12 -2.78
N THR A 88 1.10 -2.06 -4.12
CA THR A 88 1.74 -0.97 -4.86
C THR A 88 1.08 0.38 -4.56
N LEU A 89 -0.25 0.43 -4.52
CA LEU A 89 -1.00 1.63 -4.15
C LEU A 89 -0.69 2.05 -2.71
N ILE A 90 -0.75 1.12 -1.75
CA ILE A 90 -0.44 1.37 -0.33
C ILE A 90 0.96 1.97 -0.20
N LYS A 91 1.95 1.35 -0.85
CA LYS A 91 3.34 1.81 -0.81
C LYS A 91 3.47 3.23 -1.33
N HIS A 92 2.96 3.51 -2.53
CA HIS A 92 3.09 4.84 -3.13
C HIS A 92 2.39 5.94 -2.31
N GLN A 93 1.22 5.64 -1.77
CA GLN A 93 0.49 6.58 -0.91
C GLN A 93 1.26 6.85 0.40
N SER A 94 1.79 5.80 1.02
CA SER A 94 2.60 5.91 2.23
C SER A 94 3.88 6.70 1.96
N ASP A 95 4.62 6.37 0.91
CA ASP A 95 5.86 7.04 0.50
C ASP A 95 5.61 8.54 0.24
N SER A 96 4.51 8.88 -0.44
CA SER A 96 4.14 10.27 -0.70
C SER A 96 3.88 11.07 0.60
N ILE A 97 3.19 10.46 1.56
CA ILE A 97 2.96 11.08 2.88
C ILE A 97 4.28 11.22 3.64
N LEU A 98 5.10 10.17 3.69
CA LEU A 98 6.39 10.15 4.38
C LEU A 98 7.38 11.17 3.81
N GLN A 99 7.40 11.34 2.49
CA GLN A 99 8.17 12.38 1.82
C GLN A 99 7.67 13.78 2.18
N ARG A 100 6.35 14.00 2.17
CA ARG A 100 5.76 15.30 2.50
C ARG A 100 6.08 15.77 3.92
N VAL A 101 6.19 14.84 4.87
CA VAL A 101 6.53 15.16 6.27
C VAL A 101 8.05 15.14 6.53
N GLY A 102 8.88 14.71 5.58
CA GLY A 102 10.33 14.61 5.72
C GLY A 102 10.84 13.37 6.49
N LEU A 103 9.97 12.41 6.78
CA LEU A 103 10.34 11.18 7.51
C LEU A 103 11.08 10.18 6.60
N ALA A 104 10.80 10.22 5.29
CA ALA A 104 11.55 9.43 4.31
C ALA A 104 13.05 9.78 4.29
N ASP A 105 13.39 11.07 4.39
CA ASP A 105 14.78 11.54 4.40
C ASP A 105 15.51 11.06 5.66
N ILE A 106 14.83 11.10 6.82
CA ILE A 106 15.36 10.55 8.07
C ILE A 106 15.61 9.05 7.95
N GLN A 107 14.66 8.28 7.40
CA GLN A 107 14.82 6.84 7.25
C GLN A 107 16.01 6.49 6.35
N GLN A 108 16.17 7.21 5.23
CA GLN A 108 17.29 7.01 4.32
C GLN A 108 18.63 7.31 5.00
N LEU A 109 18.75 8.45 5.68
CA LEU A 109 19.97 8.82 6.41
C LEU A 109 20.29 7.83 7.55
N SER A 110 19.26 7.35 8.26
CA SER A 110 19.42 6.34 9.32
C SER A 110 19.89 4.99 8.77
N HIS A 111 19.38 4.59 7.59
CA HIS A 111 19.76 3.35 6.93
C HIS A 111 21.19 3.40 6.40
N GLN A 112 21.55 4.47 5.69
CA GLN A 112 22.92 4.70 5.20
C GLN A 112 23.94 4.67 6.34
N PHE A 113 23.57 5.21 7.50
CA PHE A 113 24.43 5.20 8.67
C PHE A 113 24.65 3.77 9.22
N ASN A 114 23.58 2.99 9.37
CA ASN A 114 23.67 1.60 9.83
C ASN A 114 24.52 0.69 8.91
N GLU A 115 24.58 1.01 7.62
CA GLU A 115 25.38 0.30 6.62
C GLU A 115 26.83 0.80 6.53
N SER A 116 27.11 2.04 6.95
CA SER A 116 28.45 2.61 6.94
C SER A 116 29.35 2.01 8.04
N GLU A 117 30.66 1.95 7.80
CA GLU A 117 31.65 1.50 8.80
C GLU A 117 31.78 2.46 10.01
N HIS A 118 31.08 3.59 10.00
CA HIS A 118 31.10 4.63 11.04
C HIS A 118 30.16 4.35 12.22
N LYS A 119 30.09 3.10 12.69
CA LYS A 119 29.25 2.68 13.83
C LYS A 119 29.54 3.40 15.16
N ASP A 120 30.63 4.17 15.22
CA ASP A 120 31.08 4.88 16.42
C ASP A 120 30.55 6.32 16.54
N VAL A 121 29.94 6.90 15.49
CA VAL A 121 29.37 8.27 15.55
C VAL A 121 27.89 8.21 15.94
N PRO A 122 27.44 8.86 17.02
CA PRO A 122 26.03 8.84 17.39
C PRO A 122 25.14 9.49 16.32
N LEU A 123 23.94 8.94 16.11
CA LEU A 123 22.93 9.49 15.19
C LEU A 123 22.67 10.99 15.44
N SER A 124 22.67 11.42 16.71
CA SER A 124 22.44 12.81 17.11
C SER A 124 23.48 13.81 16.60
N GLU A 125 24.70 13.36 16.29
CA GLU A 125 25.79 14.21 15.80
C GLU A 125 25.80 14.36 14.28
N MET A 126 24.94 13.61 13.57
CA MET A 126 24.88 13.70 12.12
C MET A 126 24.15 14.96 11.64
N PRO A 127 24.62 15.57 10.52
CA PRO A 127 23.91 16.66 9.87
C PRO A 127 22.47 16.26 9.53
N GLY A 128 21.49 17.05 9.96
CA GLY A 128 20.06 16.77 9.73
C GLY A 128 19.41 15.85 10.76
N MET A 129 20.18 15.19 11.64
CA MET A 129 19.69 14.27 12.68
C MET A 129 19.79 14.84 14.10
N ASN A 130 20.16 16.12 14.25
CA ASN A 130 20.13 16.75 15.56
C ASN A 130 18.70 16.73 16.16
N ALA A 131 18.62 16.78 17.48
CA ALA A 131 17.35 16.67 18.21
C ALA A 131 16.29 17.68 17.75
N SER A 132 16.69 18.91 17.40
CA SER A 132 15.77 19.93 16.90
C SER A 132 15.18 19.62 15.52
N SER A 133 16.00 19.11 14.59
CA SER A 133 15.56 18.74 13.24
C SER A 133 14.55 17.60 13.31
N ILE A 134 14.87 16.55 14.06
CA ILE A 134 13.97 15.40 14.23
C ILE A 134 12.69 15.81 14.91
N ARG A 135 12.78 16.62 15.98
CA ARG A 135 11.59 17.13 16.68
C ARG A 135 10.67 17.92 15.76
N ASN A 136 11.22 18.71 14.84
CA ASN A 136 10.41 19.45 13.87
C ASN A 136 9.71 18.52 12.87
N ILE A 137 10.41 17.50 12.38
CA ILE A 137 9.85 16.49 11.46
C ILE A 137 8.77 15.66 12.15
N VAL A 138 9.03 15.20 13.38
CA VAL A 138 8.06 14.46 14.20
C VAL A 138 6.83 15.32 14.51
N LYS A 139 7.00 16.62 14.77
CA LYS A 139 5.86 17.55 14.92
C LYS A 139 5.05 17.73 13.64
N GLU A 140 5.68 17.86 12.48
CA GLU A 140 4.96 17.93 11.20
C GLU A 140 4.27 16.60 10.87
N PHE A 141 4.86 15.46 11.25
CA PHE A 141 4.22 14.16 11.17
C PHE A 141 2.96 14.10 12.05
N TYR A 142 3.06 14.45 13.33
CA TYR A 142 1.89 14.50 14.21
C TYR A 142 0.84 15.49 13.72
N LYS A 143 1.23 16.69 13.30
CA LYS A 143 0.30 17.67 12.73
C LYS A 143 -0.40 17.12 11.50
N THR A 144 0.32 16.39 10.65
CA THR A 144 -0.27 15.67 9.53
C THR A 144 -1.29 14.67 10.07
N LEU A 145 -0.93 13.77 10.98
CA LEU A 145 -1.87 12.81 11.61
C LEU A 145 -3.11 13.47 12.23
N PHE A 146 -2.95 14.51 13.05
CA PHE A 146 -4.02 15.21 13.76
C PHE A 146 -4.88 16.10 12.85
N SER A 147 -4.31 16.64 11.77
CA SER A 147 -5.08 17.36 10.75
C SER A 147 -5.93 16.43 9.89
N LEU A 148 -5.66 15.12 9.96
CA LEU A 148 -6.25 14.07 9.14
C LEU A 148 -7.27 13.26 9.95
N GLY A 149 -8.36 13.89 10.41
CA GLY A 149 -9.60 13.13 10.70
C GLY A 149 -10.10 12.29 9.50
N THR A 150 -9.48 12.48 8.33
CA THR A 150 -9.56 11.68 7.11
C THR A 150 -8.20 11.77 6.42
N ILE A 151 -7.35 10.73 6.41
CA ILE A 151 -6.16 10.76 5.54
C ILE A 151 -6.66 10.95 4.10
N ASP A 152 -6.37 12.09 3.49
CA ASP A 152 -6.75 12.35 2.10
C ASP A 152 -5.90 11.45 1.21
N LEU A 153 -6.51 10.33 0.81
CA LEU A 153 -5.96 9.35 -0.10
C LEU A 153 -6.79 9.40 -1.38
N PRO A 154 -6.62 10.45 -2.21
CA PRO A 154 -7.52 10.69 -3.33
C PRO A 154 -7.51 9.54 -4.33
N GLU A 155 -6.39 8.84 -4.49
CA GLU A 155 -6.32 7.62 -5.30
C GLU A 155 -7.07 6.44 -4.67
N CYS A 156 -6.99 6.26 -3.35
CA CYS A 156 -7.77 5.22 -2.68
C CYS A 156 -9.28 5.46 -2.84
N GLU A 157 -9.73 6.71 -2.81
CA GLU A 157 -11.15 7.03 -2.98
C GLU A 157 -11.70 6.75 -4.39
N ARG A 158 -10.82 6.61 -5.37
CA ARG A 158 -11.18 6.24 -6.75
C ARG A 158 -11.38 4.73 -6.92
N LEU A 159 -11.17 3.92 -5.88
CA LEU A 159 -11.45 2.48 -5.93
C LEU A 159 -12.96 2.22 -5.84
N VAL A 160 -13.46 1.43 -6.78
CA VAL A 160 -14.90 1.14 -6.91
C VAL A 160 -15.41 0.24 -5.78
N LEU A 161 -14.59 -0.71 -5.31
CA LEU A 161 -14.98 -1.66 -4.27
C LEU A 161 -14.72 -1.05 -2.87
N PRO A 162 -15.73 -0.85 -2.01
CA PRO A 162 -15.53 -0.28 -0.67
C PRO A 162 -14.54 -1.05 0.20
N GLN A 163 -14.53 -2.38 0.10
CA GLN A 163 -13.58 -3.23 0.84
C GLN A 163 -12.12 -2.95 0.46
N LEU A 164 -11.84 -2.67 -0.82
CA LEU A 164 -10.50 -2.27 -1.26
C LEU A 164 -10.13 -0.87 -0.78
N ARG A 165 -11.11 0.05 -0.67
CA ARG A 165 -10.88 1.37 -0.07
C ARG A 165 -10.46 1.27 1.39
N MET A 166 -11.16 0.45 2.16
CA MET A 166 -10.82 0.17 3.56
C MET A 166 -9.45 -0.50 3.66
N ALA A 167 -9.21 -1.58 2.91
CA ALA A 167 -7.93 -2.28 2.93
C ALA A 167 -6.74 -1.38 2.54
N ALA A 168 -6.90 -0.49 1.55
CA ALA A 168 -5.86 0.46 1.18
C ALA A 168 -5.59 1.49 2.28
N ARG A 169 -6.64 2.00 2.93
CA ARG A 169 -6.53 2.93 4.06
C ARG A 169 -5.82 2.29 5.24
N ASP A 170 -6.26 1.11 5.64
CA ASP A 170 -5.68 0.37 6.76
C ASP A 170 -4.22 0.04 6.47
N GLY A 171 -3.90 -0.37 5.23
CA GLY A 171 -2.54 -0.63 4.81
C GLY A 171 -1.63 0.61 4.86
N VAL A 172 -2.11 1.77 4.41
CA VAL A 172 -1.35 3.03 4.50
C VAL A 172 -1.13 3.40 5.97
N ALA A 173 -2.17 3.32 6.79
CA ALA A 173 -2.08 3.62 8.21
C ALA A 173 -1.07 2.70 8.93
N GLN A 174 -1.08 1.40 8.61
CA GLN A 174 -0.10 0.45 9.12
C GLN A 174 1.33 0.79 8.68
N ALA A 175 1.54 1.13 7.40
CA ALA A 175 2.87 1.50 6.89
C ALA A 175 3.42 2.78 7.53
N LEU A 176 2.57 3.78 7.78
CA LEU A 176 2.93 4.99 8.51
C LEU A 176 3.31 4.67 9.97
N ASN A 177 2.52 3.84 10.65
CA ASN A 177 2.82 3.44 12.02
C ASN A 177 4.13 2.64 12.12
N GLN A 178 4.39 1.72 11.19
CA GLN A 178 5.65 0.97 11.12
C GLN A 178 6.86 1.87 10.88
N SER A 179 6.71 2.88 10.02
CA SER A 179 7.75 3.88 9.75
C SER A 179 8.04 4.71 11.00
N TYR A 180 7.00 5.14 11.70
CA TYR A 180 7.11 5.83 12.98
C TYR A 180 7.75 4.97 14.07
N GLN A 181 7.36 3.70 14.18
CA GLN A 181 7.94 2.75 15.14
C GLN A 181 9.44 2.55 14.90
N SER A 182 9.86 2.46 13.65
CA SER A 182 11.28 2.33 13.30
C SER A 182 12.07 3.57 13.74
N LEU A 183 11.52 4.77 13.51
CA LEU A 183 12.11 6.02 13.98
C LEU A 183 12.16 6.11 15.51
N TYR A 184 11.06 5.73 16.18
CA TYR A 184 10.94 5.70 17.64
C TYR A 184 12.03 4.81 18.26
N CYS A 185 12.21 3.60 17.74
CA CYS A 185 13.26 2.69 18.17
C CYS A 185 14.66 3.27 17.93
N ALA A 186 14.91 3.88 16.77
CA ALA A 186 16.20 4.49 16.45
C ALA A 186 16.55 5.64 17.40
N ILE A 187 15.59 6.50 17.76
CA ILE A 187 15.83 7.64 18.67
C ILE A 187 15.99 7.17 20.13
N LYS A 188 15.25 6.14 20.54
CA LYS A 188 15.32 5.59 21.90
C LYS A 188 16.53 4.69 22.14
N ASP A 189 17.24 4.26 21.09
CA ASP A 189 18.50 3.52 21.25
C ASP A 189 19.55 4.41 21.94
N PRO A 190 20.12 3.98 23.10
CA PRO A 190 21.18 4.73 23.78
C PRO A 190 22.39 5.04 22.89
N LYS A 191 22.67 4.21 21.88
CA LYS A 191 23.77 4.42 20.92
C LYS A 191 23.56 5.64 20.02
N SER A 192 22.32 6.11 19.90
CA SER A 192 21.97 7.23 19.04
C SER A 192 22.35 8.58 19.62
N GLY A 193 22.72 8.66 20.91
CA GLY A 193 23.30 9.86 21.52
C GLY A 193 22.32 10.96 21.90
N TYR A 194 21.00 10.73 21.80
CA TYR A 194 20.00 11.72 22.22
C TYR A 194 19.93 11.80 23.74
N ALA A 195 20.21 12.99 24.29
CA ALA A 195 20.21 13.24 25.74
C ALA A 195 18.82 13.09 26.39
N ASP A 196 17.76 13.46 25.67
CA ASP A 196 16.37 13.33 26.13
C ASP A 196 15.44 12.95 24.96
N PRO A 197 15.28 11.64 24.68
CA PRO A 197 14.40 11.14 23.63
C PRO A 197 12.92 11.51 23.83
N ASP A 198 12.46 11.69 25.07
CA ASP A 198 11.06 11.97 25.40
C ASP A 198 10.65 13.41 25.05
N VAL A 199 11.61 14.34 25.01
CA VAL A 199 11.36 15.72 24.53
C VAL A 199 11.19 15.77 23.01
N ILE A 200 11.71 14.77 22.29
CA ILE A 200 11.61 14.64 20.83
C ILE A 200 10.31 13.91 20.45
N LEU A 201 9.95 12.86 21.20
CA LEU A 201 8.86 11.94 20.92
C LEU A 201 7.69 12.15 21.89
N GLU A 202 6.63 12.79 21.42
CA GLU A 202 5.46 13.12 22.25
C GLU A 202 4.48 11.94 22.40
N TYR A 203 4.41 11.06 21.40
CA TYR A 203 3.47 9.95 21.34
C TYR A 203 4.20 8.61 21.22
N SER A 204 3.70 7.57 21.89
CA SER A 204 4.18 6.20 21.68
C SER A 204 3.66 5.64 20.34
N PRO A 205 4.27 4.57 19.79
CA PRO A 205 3.71 3.89 18.62
C PRO A 205 2.28 3.38 18.85
N SER A 206 1.92 3.02 20.09
CA SER A 206 0.53 2.67 20.44
C SER A 206 -0.43 3.86 20.36
N ASP A 207 0.01 5.05 20.75
CA ASP A 207 -0.81 6.26 20.63
C ASP A 207 -1.02 6.61 19.15
N VAL A 208 0.05 6.55 18.34
CA VAL A 208 -0.02 6.77 16.88
C VAL A 208 -0.92 5.72 16.20
N SER A 209 -0.83 4.46 16.60
CA SER A 209 -1.71 3.39 16.13
C SER A 209 -3.18 3.70 16.40
N THR A 210 -3.49 4.23 17.59
CA THR A 210 -4.83 4.61 18.01
C THR A 210 -5.33 5.83 17.22
N LEU A 211 -4.47 6.83 17.00
CA LEU A 211 -4.80 8.02 16.20
C LEU A 211 -5.09 7.70 14.74
N LEU A 212 -4.44 6.67 14.21
CA LEU A 212 -4.61 6.18 12.84
C LEU A 212 -5.78 5.21 12.69
N ASP A 213 -6.54 4.93 13.77
CA ASP A 213 -7.61 3.92 13.81
C ASP A 213 -7.17 2.54 13.29
N THR A 214 -5.88 2.20 13.43
CA THR A 214 -5.35 0.87 13.05
C THR A 214 -5.75 -0.25 14.02
N SER A 215 -6.65 0.05 14.95
CA SER A 215 -7.21 -0.87 15.93
C SER A 215 -7.75 -2.11 15.25
N VAL A 216 -7.11 -3.24 15.54
CA VAL A 216 -7.42 -4.59 15.07
C VAL A 216 -8.94 -4.84 15.09
N ASN A 217 -9.58 -4.82 13.92
CA ASN A 217 -10.80 -5.58 13.72
C ASN A 217 -10.41 -7.05 13.87
N THR A 218 -10.66 -7.57 15.07
CA THR A 218 -10.50 -8.96 15.45
C THR A 218 -11.58 -9.81 14.79
#